data_AF-A0A7W8GHN6-F1
#
_entry.id   AF-A0A7W8GHN6-F1
#
_cell.length_a   1.000
_cell.length_b   1.000
_cell.length_c   1.000
_cell.angle_alpha   90.00
_cell.angle_beta   90.00
_cell.angle_gamma   90.00
#
_symmetry.space_group_name_H-M   'P 1'
#
loop_
_entity.id
_entity.type
_entity.pdbx_description
1 polymer ?
#
loop_
_entity_poly.entity_id
_entity_poly.type
_entity_poly.pdbx_seq_one_letter_code
_entity_poly.pdbx_strand_id
1 'polypeptide(L)' 'MRAYKGIVENGVVVLIGARLPEGTVVTVTVGEAELLRARITSALVRRRVRVRLKPTPGLVTESALASGAPRPEGGGDD' A
#
# COMPACT_ATOMS: atom_id res chain seq x y z
N MET A 1 0.37 -35.98 -4.68
CA MET A 1 0.87 -34.74 -4.06
C MET A 1 -0.31 -33.80 -3.85
N ARG A 2 -0.38 -33.08 -2.73
CA ARG A 2 -1.48 -32.15 -2.42
C ARG A 2 -0.90 -30.76 -2.23
N ALA A 3 -1.50 -29.78 -2.88
CA ALA A 3 -1.13 -28.38 -2.70
C ALA A 3 -1.80 -27.84 -1.44
N TYR A 4 -1.03 -27.13 -0.62
CA TYR A 4 -1.54 -26.39 0.53
C TYR A 4 -1.22 -24.92 0.34
N LYS A 5 -2.18 -24.06 0.69
CA LYS A 5 -1.94 -22.62 0.70
C LYS A 5 -1.16 -22.27 1.97
N GLY A 6 -0.12 -21.47 1.83
CA GLY A 6 0.66 -20.98 2.95
C GLY A 6 1.24 -19.60 2.68
N ILE A 7 1.75 -19.00 3.74
CA ILE A 7 2.49 -17.73 3.72
C ILE A 7 3.84 -17.93 4.39
N VAL A 8 4.79 -17.05 4.10
CA VAL A 8 6.07 -17.03 4.81
C VAL A 8 5.97 -15.99 5.92
N GLU A 9 6.10 -16.46 7.17
CA GLU A 9 6.21 -15.60 8.34
C GLU A 9 7.54 -15.89 9.02
N ASN A 10 8.34 -14.84 9.27
CA ASN A 10 9.65 -14.95 9.92
C ASN A 10 10.59 -15.99 9.26
N GLY A 11 10.48 -16.18 7.95
CA GLY A 11 11.29 -17.15 7.20
C GLY A 11 10.78 -18.60 7.25
N VAL A 12 9.62 -18.85 7.87
CA VAL A 12 8.99 -20.17 7.98
C VAL A 12 7.68 -20.18 7.20
N VAL A 13 7.40 -21.28 6.50
CA VAL A 13 6.10 -21.46 5.81
C VAL A 13 5.04 -21.85 6.83
N VAL A 14 3.99 -21.04 6.93
CA VAL A 14 2.81 -21.28 7.76
C VAL A 14 1.65 -21.62 6.84
N LEU A 15 1.00 -22.77 7.09
CA LEU A 15 -0.17 -23.19 6.31
C LEU A 15 -1.43 -22.44 6.74
N ILE A 16 -2.24 -22.05 5.76
CA ILE A 16 -3.53 -21.39 5.99
C ILE A 16 -4.65 -22.42 5.92
N GLY A 17 -5.41 -22.55 7.01
CA GLY A 17 -6.61 -23.41 7.05
C GLY A 17 -6.32 -24.91 7.01
N ALA A 18 -5.08 -25.32 7.22
CA ALA A 18 -4.67 -26.72 7.24
C ALA A 18 -3.59 -26.96 8.30
N ARG A 19 -3.55 -28.18 8.82
CA ARG A 19 -2.46 -28.71 9.65
C ARG A 19 -1.99 -30.02 9.04
N LEU A 20 -0.69 -30.27 9.10
CA LEU A 20 -0.10 -31.53 8.67
C LEU A 20 0.24 -32.38 9.90
N PRO A 21 0.16 -33.71 9.80
CA PRO A 21 0.64 -34.60 10.85
C PRO A 21 2.13 -34.41 11.13
N GLU A 22 2.53 -34.67 12.37
CA GLU A 22 3.94 -34.72 12.73
C GLU A 22 4.69 -35.78 11.91
N GLY A 23 5.95 -35.51 11.60
CA GLY A 23 6.76 -36.37 10.73
C GLY A 23 6.50 -36.21 9.22
N THR A 24 5.57 -35.35 8.81
CA THR A 24 5.35 -35.06 7.39
C THR A 24 6.54 -34.31 6.78
N VAL A 25 7.21 -34.89 5.78
CA VAL A 25 8.22 -34.20 4.97
C VAL A 25 7.54 -33.38 3.88
N VAL A 26 7.83 -32.08 3.84
CA VAL A 26 7.25 -31.15 2.87
C VAL A 26 8.33 -30.52 2.00
N THR A 27 8.03 -30.44 0.70
CA THR A 27 8.81 -29.66 -0.27
C THR A 27 8.00 -28.42 -0.65
N VAL A 28 8.66 -27.26 -0.59
CA VAL A 28 8.05 -25.98 -0.94
C VAL A 28 8.57 -25.55 -2.31
N THR A 29 7.67 -25.32 -3.24
CA THR A 29 8.00 -24.74 -4.55
C THR A 29 7.63 -23.26 -4.53
N VAL A 30 8.60 -22.39 -4.80
CA VAL A 30 8.39 -20.95 -4.90
C VAL A 30 8.73 -20.51 -6.31
N GLY A 31 7.78 -19.84 -6.98
CA GLY A 31 8.04 -19.22 -8.27
C GLY A 31 9.01 -18.06 -8.14
N GLU A 32 9.84 -17.85 -9.15
CA GLU A 32 10.91 -16.84 -9.11
C GLU A 32 10.36 -15.40 -9.03
N ALA A 33 9.25 -15.13 -9.74
CA ALA A 33 8.56 -13.85 -9.67
C ALA A 33 7.96 -13.60 -8.27
N GLU A 34 7.35 -14.62 -7.66
CA GLU A 34 6.81 -14.57 -6.30
C GLU A 34 7.93 -14.30 -5.28
N LEU A 35 9.06 -14.98 -5.43
CA LEU A 35 10.23 -14.80 -4.57
C LEU A 35 10.79 -13.38 -4.68
N LEU A 36 10.90 -12.85 -5.89
CA LEU A 36 11.36 -11.49 -6.13
C LEU A 36 10.41 -10.45 -5.50
N ARG A 37 9.09 -10.59 -5.72
CA ARG A 37 8.09 -9.70 -5.12
C ARG A 37 8.17 -9.72 -3.60
N ALA A 38 8.25 -10.91 -2.99
CA ALA A 38 8.39 -11.05 -1.53
C ALA A 38 9.66 -10.36 -1.01
N ARG A 39 10.79 -10.48 -1.72
CA ARG A 39 12.05 -9.80 -1.36
C ARG A 39 11.90 -8.28 -1.40
N ILE A 40 11.34 -7.73 -2.48
CA ILE A 40 11.12 -6.27 -2.62
C ILE A 40 10.22 -5.77 -1.49
N THR A 41 9.07 -6.42 -1.27
CA THR A 41 8.14 -6.04 -0.20
C THR A 41 8.82 -6.09 1.17
N SER A 42 9.58 -7.15 1.46
CA SER A 42 10.28 -7.28 2.74
C SER A 42 11.32 -6.17 2.97
N ALA A 43 12.02 -5.74 1.92
CA ALA A 43 13.00 -4.66 1.99
C ALA A 43 12.33 -3.28 2.18
N LEU A 44 11.20 -3.04 1.51
CA LEU A 44 10.44 -1.80 1.62
C LEU A 44 9.77 -1.63 2.99
N VAL A 45 9.19 -2.70 3.55
CA VAL A 45 8.58 -2.67 4.89
C VAL A 45 9.63 -2.35 5.96
N ARG A 46 10.85 -2.89 5.83
CA ARG A 46 11.98 -2.54 6.70
C ARG A 46 12.42 -1.09 6.55
N ARG A 47 12.26 -0.52 5.36
CA ARG A 47 12.64 0.86 5.01
C ARG A 47 11.46 1.82 5.13
N ARG A 48 10.70 1.76 6.23
CA ARG A 48 9.64 2.72 6.55
C ARG A 48 10.27 4.08 6.93
N VAL A 49 10.80 4.78 5.94
CA VAL A 49 11.27 6.16 6.09
C VAL A 49 10.03 7.01 6.37
N ARG A 50 9.89 7.43 7.63
CA ARG A 50 8.90 8.43 8.04
C ARG A 50 9.31 9.77 7.41
N VAL A 51 8.96 9.98 6.14
CA VAL A 51 9.10 11.30 5.52
C VAL A 51 8.03 12.19 6.13
N ARG A 52 8.40 12.87 7.21
CA ARG A 52 7.60 13.96 7.77
C ARG A 52 7.72 15.12 6.78
N LEU A 53 6.80 15.16 5.82
CA LEU A 53 6.60 16.34 4.99
C LEU A 53 6.22 17.49 5.93
N LYS A 54 7.17 18.40 6.18
CA LYS A 54 6.85 19.69 6.77
C LYS A 54 6.11 20.47 5.68
N PRO A 55 4.86 20.89 5.89
CA PRO A 55 4.19 21.79 4.97
C PRO A 55 5.01 23.08 4.92
N THR A 56 5.51 23.45 3.74
CA THR A 56 6.10 24.77 3.52
C THR A 56 4.93 25.78 3.52
N PRO A 57 4.83 26.70 4.49
CA PRO A 57 3.76 27.68 4.52
C PRO A 57 3.95 28.63 3.34
N GLY A 58 2.99 28.63 2.40
CA GLY A 58 3.03 29.51 1.22
C GLY A 58 2.33 28.95 -0.02
N LEU A 59 2.15 27.63 -0.13
CA LEU A 59 1.55 26.99 -1.31
C LEU A 59 0.01 26.82 -1.24
N VAL A 60 -0.64 27.25 -0.16
CA VAL A 60 -2.10 27.10 0.00
C VAL A 60 -2.87 28.32 -0.52
N THR A 61 -2.18 29.43 -0.80
CA THR A 61 -2.83 30.71 -1.09
C THR A 61 -3.36 30.83 -2.53
N GLU A 62 -2.92 29.99 -3.48
CA GLU A 62 -3.36 30.11 -4.88
C GLU A 62 -4.65 29.35 -5.20
N SER A 63 -5.06 28.37 -4.39
CA SER A 63 -6.26 27.58 -4.67
C SER A 63 -7.58 28.32 -4.33
N ALA A 64 -7.53 29.29 -3.40
CA ALA A 64 -8.73 30.01 -2.95
C ALA A 64 -9.14 31.17 -3.88
N LEU A 65 -8.25 31.65 -4.76
CA LEU A 65 -8.54 32.77 -5.67
C LEU A 65 -9.14 32.32 -7.02
N ALA A 66 -9.09 31.02 -7.33
CA ALA A 66 -9.58 30.46 -8.59
C ALA A 66 -11.08 30.10 -8.58
N SER A 67 -11.77 30.19 -7.43
CA SER A 67 -13.17 29.78 -7.28
C SER A 67 -14.06 30.92 -6.77
N GLY A 68 -14.55 31.74 -7.69
CA GLY A 68 -15.82 32.46 -7.49
C GLY A 68 -15.81 33.93 -7.86
N ALA A 69 -16.10 34.22 -9.13
CA ALA A 69 -16.86 35.42 -9.46
C ALA A 69 -18.36 35.13 -9.25
N PRO A 70 -19.18 36.15 -8.94
CA PRO A 70 -20.13 36.55 -9.96
C PRO A 70 -20.22 38.06 -10.16
N ARG A 71 -20.59 38.40 -11.41
CA ARG A 71 -20.76 39.73 -12.00
C ARG A 71 -22.00 40.45 -11.42
N PRO A 72 -22.03 41.79 -11.36
CA PRO A 72 -23.29 42.53 -11.28
C PRO A 72 -23.80 42.82 -12.71
N GLU A 73 -24.94 42.22 -13.08
CA GLU A 73 -25.81 42.69 -14.18
C GLU A 73 -26.85 43.68 -13.62
N GLY A 74 -27.22 44.68 -14.42
CA GLY A 74 -28.00 45.85 -13.99
C GLY A 74 -29.53 45.79 -14.18
N GLY A 75 -30.17 46.95 -13.90
CA GLY A 75 -31.61 47.27 -14.01
C GLY A 75 -32.24 47.45 -12.62
N GLY A 76 -33.02 48.47 -12.25
CA GLY A 76 -33.87 49.46 -12.92
C GLY A 76 -35.13 49.64 -12.03
N ASP A 77 -35.73 50.84 -12.04
CA ASP A 77 -37.04 51.25 -11.45
C ASP A 77 -37.15 51.58 -9.94
N ASP A 78 -37.16 52.88 -9.61
CA ASP A 78 -38.36 53.67 -9.20
C ASP A 78 -38.04 55.19 -9.17
#